data_AF-A0A4R2B001-F1
#
_entry.id   AF-A0A4R2B001-F1
#
_cell.length_a   1.000
_cell.length_b   1.000
_cell.length_c   1.000
_cell.angle_alpha   90.00
_cell.angle_beta   90.00
_cell.angle_gamma   90.00
#
_symmetry.space_group_name_H-M   'P 1'
#
loop_
_entity.id
_entity.type
_entity.pdbx_description
1 polymer ?
#
loop_
_entity_poly.entity_id
_entity_poly.type
_entity_poly.pdbx_seq_one_letter_code
_entity_poly.pdbx_strand_id
1 'polypeptide(L)' 'MGVDIVGVHPTKRKRYIITIESNGDTQQAVIVADNTEDMNWLLKKLYGHLLVDTDGKRIGKFSFEETELG' A
#
# COMPACT_ATOMS: atom_id res chain seq x y z
N MET A 1 -31.34 -15.09 22.46
CA MET A 1 -30.25 -15.32 21.49
C MET A 1 -30.14 -14.07 20.64
N GLY A 2 -29.39 -13.07 21.10
CA GLY A 2 -29.02 -11.93 20.28
C GLY A 2 -27.72 -12.31 19.59
N VAL A 3 -27.70 -12.24 18.26
CA VAL A 3 -26.51 -12.51 17.46
C VAL A 3 -25.46 -11.43 17.78
N ASP A 4 -24.31 -11.85 18.31
CA ASP A 4 -23.11 -11.02 18.38
C ASP A 4 -22.76 -10.58 16.96
N ILE A 5 -23.06 -9.33 16.65
CA ILE A 5 -22.55 -8.66 15.46
C ILE A 5 -21.07 -8.50 15.74
N VAL A 6 -20.26 -9.34 15.09
CA VAL A 6 -18.79 -9.24 15.05
C VAL A 6 -18.43 -7.76 14.98
N GLY A 7 -17.77 -7.26 16.02
CA GLY A 7 -17.40 -5.86 16.13
C GLY A 7 -16.62 -5.44 14.89
N VAL A 8 -17.31 -4.82 13.94
CA VAL A 8 -16.69 -4.09 12.85
C VAL A 8 -16.18 -2.82 13.51
N HIS A 9 -15.00 -2.91 14.14
CA HIS A 9 -14.22 -1.72 14.40
C HIS A 9 -14.07 -1.04 13.04
N PRO A 10 -14.49 0.22 12.86
CA PRO A 10 -14.08 0.95 11.68
C PRO A 10 -12.58 1.14 11.82
N THR A 11 -11.79 0.20 11.29
CA THR A 11 -10.43 0.51 10.88
C THR A 11 -10.60 1.60 9.84
N LYS A 12 -10.36 2.83 10.25
CA LYS A 12 -10.44 3.98 9.35
C LYS A 12 -9.53 3.65 8.18
N ARG A 13 -10.13 3.34 7.04
CA ARG A 13 -9.35 3.01 5.85
C ARG A 13 -8.50 4.21 5.53
N LYS A 14 -7.24 3.98 5.22
CA LYS A 14 -6.32 5.03 4.83
C LYS A 14 -6.10 4.95 3.34
N ARG A 15 -6.13 6.10 2.69
CA ARG A 15 -5.66 6.26 1.33
C ARG A 15 -4.18 6.58 1.39
N TYR A 16 -3.39 5.77 0.70
CA TYR A 16 -1.97 5.95 0.53
C TYR A 16 -1.70 6.34 -0.92
N ILE A 17 -1.14 7.53 -1.12
CA ILE A 17 -0.63 7.98 -2.41
C ILE A 17 0.84 7.56 -2.44
N ILE A 18 1.15 6.57 -3.27
CA ILE A 18 2.50 6.04 -3.42
C ILE A 18 3.15 6.65 -4.66
N THR A 19 4.34 7.20 -4.49
CA THR A 19 5.21 7.61 -5.60
C THR A 19 6.36 6.62 -5.67
N ILE A 20 6.50 5.95 -6.81
CA ILE A 20 7.54 4.95 -7.10
C ILE A 20 8.49 5.56 -8.12
N GLU A 21 9.78 5.60 -7.80
CA GLU A 21 10.84 6.00 -8.71
C GLU A 21 11.67 4.76 -9.05
N SER A 22 11.69 4.37 -10.33
CA SER A 22 12.43 3.20 -10.81
C SER A 22 12.91 3.42 -12.24
N ASN A 23 14.15 3.02 -12.54
CA ASN A 23 14.75 3.12 -13.87
C ASN A 23 14.69 4.51 -14.55
N GLY A 24 14.61 5.59 -13.77
CA GLY A 24 14.52 6.96 -14.28
C GLY A 24 13.09 7.44 -14.54
N ASP A 25 12.09 6.58 -14.36
CA ASP A 25 10.68 6.89 -14.44
C ASP A 25 10.06 7.05 -13.05
N THR A 26 9.10 7.97 -12.95
CA THR A 26 8.30 8.20 -11.75
C THR A 26 6.86 7.80 -12.01
N GLN A 27 6.35 6.85 -11.24
CA GLN A 27 4.97 6.37 -11.33
C GLN A 27 4.23 6.64 -10.02
N GLN A 28 3.01 7.14 -10.11
CA GLN A 28 2.12 7.30 -8.95
C GLN A 28 1.05 6.22 -8.93
N ALA A 29 0.73 5.75 -7.72
CA ALA A 29 -0.30 4.76 -7.46
C ALA A 29 -1.10 5.16 -6.22
N VAL A 30 -2.38 4.77 -6.17
CA VAL A 30 -3.22 4.95 -4.98
C VAL A 30 -3.56 3.58 -4.42
N ILE A 31 -3.23 3.35 -3.15
CA ILE A 31 -3.56 2.14 -2.41
C ILE A 31 -4.48 2.52 -1.27
N VAL A 32 -5.60 1.83 -1.13
CA VAL A 32 -6.48 1.97 0.04
C VAL A 32 -6.29 0.74 0.91
N ALA A 33 -5.89 0.95 2.16
CA ALA A 33 -5.60 -0.13 3.11
C ALA A 33 -5.94 0.30 4.54
N ASP A 34 -6.17 -0.66 5.42
CA ASP A 34 -6.52 -0.39 6.83
C ASP A 34 -5.33 0.13 7.65
N ASN A 35 -4.10 -0.21 7.25
CA ASN A 35 -2.87 0.20 7.90
C ASN A 35 -1.68 0.13 6.92
N THR A 36 -0.52 0.56 7.41
CA THR A 36 0.72 0.65 6.61
C THR A 36 1.28 -0.73 6.25
N GLU A 37 1.04 -1.77 7.05
CA GLU A 37 1.48 -3.14 6.75
C GLU A 37 0.69 -3.73 5.58
N ASP A 38 -0.65 -3.60 5.60
CA ASP A 38 -1.53 -3.97 4.50
C ASP A 38 -1.20 -3.19 3.22
N MET A 39 -0.95 -1.88 3.33
CA MET A 39 -0.49 -1.07 2.21
C MET A 39 0.82 -1.59 1.63
N ASN A 40 1.81 -1.90 2.47
CA ASN A 40 3.12 -2.37 2.03
C ASN A 40 3.02 -3.75 1.38
N TRP A 41 2.16 -4.63 1.88
CA TRP A 41 1.87 -5.92 1.26
C TRP A 41 1.26 -5.75 -0.13
N LEU A 42 0.25 -4.87 -0.27
CA LEU A 42 -0.36 -4.54 -1.56
C LEU A 42 0.64 -3.89 -2.52
N LEU A 43 1.48 -2.98 -2.03
CA LEU A 43 2.52 -2.32 -2.81
C LEU A 43 3.50 -3.33 -3.39
N LYS A 44 4.00 -4.27 -2.56
CA LYS A 44 4.90 -5.34 -3.02
C LYS A 44 4.21 -6.29 -4.00
N LYS A 45 2.94 -6.63 -3.75
CA LYS A 45 2.18 -7.54 -4.62
C LYS A 45 1.90 -6.95 -5.99
N LEU A 46 1.54 -5.67 -6.06
CA LEU A 46 1.13 -4.99 -7.30
C LEU A 46 2.31 -4.37 -8.05
N TYR A 47 3.26 -3.78 -7.32
CA TYR A 47 4.36 -2.98 -7.87
C TYR A 47 5.74 -3.52 -7.49
N GLY A 48 5.84 -4.74 -6.95
CA GLY A 48 7.11 -5.35 -6.58
C GLY A 48 8.11 -5.42 -7.74
N HIS A 49 7.62 -5.63 -8.96
CA HIS A 49 8.41 -5.64 -10.19
C HIS A 49 9.09 -4.29 -10.50
N LEU A 50 8.60 -3.17 -9.94
CA LEU A 50 9.22 -1.85 -10.07
C LEU A 50 10.24 -1.59 -8.96
N LEU A 51 10.14 -2.31 -7.84
CA LEU A 51 10.97 -2.09 -6.66
C LEU A 51 12.16 -3.05 -6.62
N VAL A 52 11.96 -4.27 -7.11
CA VAL A 52 12.92 -5.37 -7.04
C VAL A 52 13.00 -6.04 -8.40
N ASP A 53 14.23 -6.21 -8.90
CA ASP A 53 14.51 -6.91 -10.14
C ASP A 53 14.39 -8.43 -9.96
N THR A 54 14.37 -9.18 -11.07
CA THR A 54 14.40 -10.65 -11.12
C THR A 54 15.53 -11.29 -10.30
N ASP A 55 16.65 -10.59 -10.14
CA ASP A 55 17.81 -11.03 -9.33
C ASP A 55 17.63 -10.74 -7.81
N GLY A 56 16.48 -10.22 -7.39
CA GLY A 56 16.22 -9.82 -6.01
C GLY A 56 16.87 -8.48 -5.61
N LYS A 57 17.51 -7.80 -6.56
CA LYS A 57 18.15 -6.49 -6.33
C LYS A 57 17.12 -5.38 -6.30
N ARG A 58 17.26 -4.49 -5.32
CA ARG A 58 16.38 -3.32 -5.21
C ARG A 58 16.76 -2.30 -6.29
N ILE A 59 15.85 -2.08 -7.24
CA ILE A 59 16.03 -1.16 -8.38
C ILE A 59 15.18 0.11 -8.25
N GLY A 60 14.18 0.09 -7.36
CA GLY A 60 13.27 1.21 -7.15
C GLY A 60 13.21 1.68 -5.69
N LYS A 61 12.89 2.96 -5.53
CA LYS A 61 12.51 3.58 -4.26
C LYS A 61 11.06 4.02 -4.32
N PHE A 62 10.41 4.07 -3.17
CA PHE A 62 9.07 4.60 -3.06
C PHE A 62 8.96 5.51 -1.84
N SER A 63 8.04 6.46 -1.93
CA SER A 63 7.57 7.30 -0.83
C SER A 63 6.06 7.28 -0.82
N PHE A 64 5.46 7.55 0.33
CA PHE A 64 4.01 7.60 0.42
C PHE A 64 3.51 8.70 1.34
N GLU A 65 2.33 9.20 1.01
CA GLU A 65 1.53 10.09 1.85
C GLU A 65 0.25 9.35 2.25
N GLU A 66 -0.11 9.40 3.53
CA GLU A 66 -1.34 8.79 4.04
C GLU A 66 -2.43 9.84 4.31
N THR A 67 -3.67 9.50 4.03
CA THR A 67 -4.85 10.30 4.34
C THR A 67 -5.92 9.39 4.91
N GLU A 68 -6.42 9.71 6.11
CA GLU A 68 -7.56 8.98 6.70
C GLU A 68 -8.81 9.18 5.84
N LEU A 69 -9.47 8.09 5.48
CA LEU A 69 -10.83 8.11 4.92
C LEU A 69 -11.78 7.97 6.12
N GLY A 70 -12.44 9.08 6.45
CA GLY A 70 -13.31 9.23 7.62
C GLY A 70 -14.51 8.29 7.63
#